data_AF-A0A9P7QYK2-F1
#
_entry.id   AF-A0A9P7QYK2-F1
#
_cell.length_a   1.000
_cell.length_b   1.000
_cell.length_c   1.000
_cell.angle_alpha   90.00
_cell.angle_beta   90.00
_cell.angle_gamma   90.00
#
_symmetry.space_group_name_H-M   'P 1'
#
loop_
_entity.id
_entity.type
_entity.pdbx_description
1 polymer ?
#
loop_
_entity_poly.entity_id
_entity_poly.type
_entity_poly.pdbx_seq_one_letter_code
_entity_poly.pdbx_strand_id
1 'polypeptide(L)'
;MAVAGGERVPLFTRAARQQAAVGICDVVHGPPGSPPRPNPNLAALAVHIWPSLHCLMPGTTLADMPAVFDTGHAYSGEATKFDCTLDITHNMTWGLMRLHAIMPVDKMDEKLRAIADFMGDRERNVMSGFDGGQLMFNVLIDDKAVLFNSHLGAYEGIMKSVQLRPDVVVMGIAGRANLNGRPFDGSAGEFAVKMLGWLGRPRKVIWCLHDESLVPPFSVNTAPATAMVQQEVGADVIQLPYAQPLDLFS
;
A
#
# COMPACT_ATOMS: atom_id res chain seq x y z
N MET A 1 0.02 -15.04 -10.15
CA MET A 1 1.44 -14.86 -10.54
C MET A 1 2.09 -14.27 -9.30
N ALA A 2 3.03 -14.97 -8.67
CA ALA A 2 3.84 -14.34 -7.63
C ALA A 2 4.67 -13.28 -8.33
N VAL A 3 4.43 -12.01 -8.02
CA VAL A 3 5.27 -10.91 -8.50
C VAL A 3 6.38 -10.75 -7.47
N ALA A 4 7.64 -10.75 -7.91
CA ALA A 4 8.75 -10.40 -7.03
C ALA A 4 8.87 -8.86 -7.03
N GLY A 5 10.07 -8.31 -6.87
CA GLY A 5 10.29 -6.87 -7.00
C GLY A 5 11.12 -6.51 -8.22
N GLY A 6 10.82 -5.38 -8.86
CA GLY A 6 11.58 -4.83 -9.99
C GLY A 6 11.03 -5.20 -11.36
N GLU A 7 9.81 -5.72 -11.44
CA GLU A 7 9.17 -6.17 -12.68
C GLU A 7 8.57 -5.02 -13.47
N ARG A 8 8.50 -5.26 -14.79
CA ARG A 8 7.68 -4.49 -15.72
C ARG A 8 6.60 -5.41 -16.26
N VAL A 9 5.36 -5.18 -15.86
CA VAL A 9 4.25 -6.08 -16.17
C VAL A 9 3.29 -5.39 -17.15
N PRO A 10 3.02 -5.98 -18.32
CA PRO A 10 1.98 -5.48 -19.21
C PRO A 10 0.60 -5.77 -18.64
N LEU A 11 -0.28 -4.76 -18.66
CA LEU A 11 -1.67 -4.87 -18.27
C LEU A 11 -2.53 -4.94 -19.52
N PHE A 12 -3.39 -5.95 -19.58
CA PHE A 12 -4.26 -6.23 -20.71
C PHE A 12 -5.71 -6.03 -20.32
N THR A 13 -6.53 -5.52 -21.26
CA THR A 13 -7.97 -5.49 -21.10
C THR A 13 -8.54 -6.92 -20.98
N ARG A 14 -9.74 -7.04 -20.40
CA ARG A 14 -10.45 -8.31 -20.35
C ARG A 14 -10.66 -8.91 -21.75
N ALA A 15 -11.02 -8.07 -22.72
CA ALA A 15 -11.22 -8.49 -24.11
C ALA A 15 -9.94 -9.09 -24.72
N ALA A 16 -8.79 -8.43 -24.56
CA ALA A 16 -7.51 -8.94 -25.06
C ALA A 16 -7.16 -10.30 -24.45
N ARG A 17 -7.38 -10.49 -23.14
CA ARG A 17 -7.19 -11.79 -22.47
C ARG A 17 -8.11 -12.88 -23.00
N GLN A 18 -9.38 -12.56 -23.23
CA GLN A 18 -10.36 -13.51 -23.77
C GLN A 18 -10.02 -13.89 -25.21
N GLN A 19 -9.63 -12.92 -26.04
CA GLN A 19 -9.20 -13.15 -27.42
C GLN A 19 -7.95 -14.03 -27.48
N ALA A 20 -6.97 -13.79 -26.61
CA ALA A 20 -5.77 -14.62 -26.53
C ALA A 20 -6.08 -16.07 -26.13
N ALA A 21 -7.01 -16.27 -25.20
CA ALA A 21 -7.41 -17.60 -24.74
C ALA A 21 -8.04 -18.45 -25.86
N VAL A 22 -8.68 -17.83 -26.85
CA VAL A 22 -9.29 -18.52 -28.00
C VAL A 22 -8.47 -18.37 -29.30
N GLY A 23 -7.29 -17.75 -29.25
CA GLY A 23 -6.36 -17.67 -30.38
C GLY A 23 -6.76 -16.71 -31.50
N ILE A 24 -7.56 -15.69 -31.21
CA ILE A 24 -8.06 -14.71 -32.22
C ILE A 24 -7.34 -13.36 -32.21
N CYS A 25 -6.24 -13.26 -31.46
CA CYS A 25 -5.32 -12.13 -31.49
C CYS A 25 -3.87 -12.65 -31.41
N ASP A 26 -2.90 -11.75 -31.52
CA ASP A 26 -1.50 -12.10 -31.35
C ASP A 26 -1.23 -12.61 -29.93
N VAL A 27 -0.66 -13.81 -29.83
CA VAL A 27 -0.35 -14.46 -28.56
C VAL A 27 1.14 -14.74 -28.40
N VAL A 28 1.58 -14.83 -27.16
CA VAL A 28 2.89 -15.38 -26.79
C VAL A 28 2.66 -16.75 -26.15
N HIS A 29 3.29 -17.76 -26.73
CA HIS A 29 3.29 -19.11 -26.18
C HIS A 29 4.36 -19.22 -25.09
N GLY A 30 4.00 -19.83 -23.97
CA GLY A 30 4.95 -20.21 -22.94
C GLY A 30 5.38 -21.67 -23.08
N PRO A 31 5.97 -22.26 -22.03
CA PRO A 31 6.34 -23.68 -22.03
C PRO A 31 5.10 -24.59 -22.25
N PRO A 32 5.30 -25.86 -22.64
CA PRO A 32 4.21 -26.83 -22.83
C PRO A 32 3.22 -26.84 -21.65
N GLY A 33 1.93 -26.75 -21.96
CA GLY A 33 0.84 -26.70 -20.96
C GLY A 33 0.53 -25.31 -20.40
N SER A 34 1.32 -24.28 -20.73
CA SER A 34 0.98 -22.90 -20.33
C SER A 34 -0.18 -22.34 -21.17
N PRO A 35 -1.12 -21.59 -20.55
CA PRO A 35 -2.19 -20.95 -21.30
C PRO A 35 -1.61 -19.87 -22.23
N PRO A 36 -2.20 -19.67 -23.43
CA PRO A 36 -1.84 -18.55 -24.30
C PRO A 36 -1.99 -17.23 -23.55
N ARG A 37 -1.03 -16.31 -23.74
CA ARG A 37 -1.08 -14.97 -23.18
C ARG A 37 -1.14 -13.95 -24.32
N PRO A 38 -1.83 -12.81 -24.16
CA PRO A 38 -1.79 -11.75 -25.16
C PRO A 38 -0.35 -11.30 -25.41
N ASN A 39 -0.03 -10.99 -26.66
CA ASN A 39 1.25 -10.38 -27.00
C ASN A 39 1.41 -9.03 -26.26
N PRO A 40 2.57 -8.71 -25.66
CA PRO A 40 2.81 -7.43 -24.99
C PRO A 40 2.45 -6.18 -25.81
N ASN A 41 2.49 -6.25 -27.15
CA ASN A 41 2.06 -5.15 -28.02
C ASN A 41 0.56 -4.82 -27.91
N LEU A 42 -0.25 -5.72 -27.34
CA LEU A 42 -1.67 -5.54 -27.06
C LEU A 42 -1.91 -5.00 -25.63
N ALA A 43 -0.86 -4.66 -24.89
CA ALA A 43 -0.99 -4.11 -23.54
C ALA A 43 -1.69 -2.74 -23.60
N ALA A 44 -2.67 -2.55 -22.73
CA ALA A 44 -3.33 -1.27 -22.57
C ALA A 44 -2.47 -0.31 -21.73
N LEU A 45 -1.76 -0.84 -20.74
CA LEU A 45 -0.90 -0.09 -19.82
C LEU A 45 0.30 -0.96 -19.43
N ALA A 46 1.32 -0.34 -18.83
CA ALA A 46 2.38 -1.05 -18.14
C ALA A 46 2.39 -0.67 -16.66
N VAL A 47 2.84 -1.58 -15.80
CA VAL A 47 3.10 -1.28 -14.39
C VAL A 47 4.50 -1.71 -14.02
N HIS A 48 5.24 -0.80 -13.37
CA HIS A 48 6.50 -1.12 -12.72
C HIS A 48 6.22 -1.45 -11.25
N ILE A 49 6.64 -2.63 -10.82
CA ILE A 49 6.33 -3.15 -9.49
C ILE A 49 7.61 -3.20 -8.67
N TRP A 50 7.58 -2.69 -7.46
CA TRP A 50 8.74 -2.56 -6.60
C TRP A 50 8.45 -3.10 -5.20
N PRO A 51 9.45 -3.67 -4.51
CA PRO A 51 9.38 -3.90 -3.08
C PRO A 51 9.13 -2.60 -2.33
N SER A 52 8.29 -2.67 -1.30
CA SER A 52 8.00 -1.59 -0.38
C SER A 52 7.92 -2.15 1.04
N LEU A 53 7.56 -1.32 2.02
CA LEU A 53 7.53 -1.67 3.43
C LEU A 53 6.20 -1.27 4.05
N HIS A 54 5.69 -2.12 4.94
CA HIS A 54 4.60 -1.70 5.82
C HIS A 54 5.08 -0.61 6.79
N CYS A 55 4.17 0.28 7.16
CA CYS A 55 4.35 1.13 8.33
C CYS A 55 4.43 0.26 9.60
N LEU A 56 5.03 0.80 10.64
CA LEU A 56 5.08 0.18 11.96
C LEU A 56 3.92 0.67 12.82
N MET A 57 3.45 -0.18 13.74
CA MET A 57 2.41 0.23 14.69
C MET A 57 3.05 1.04 15.83
N PRO A 58 2.49 2.20 16.20
CA PRO A 58 3.03 3.03 17.28
C PRO A 58 2.65 2.47 18.66
N GLY A 59 3.56 1.73 19.30
CA GLY A 59 3.34 1.13 20.63
C GLY A 59 3.51 -0.38 20.63
N THR A 60 3.42 -0.99 21.81
CA THR A 60 3.69 -2.42 22.02
C THR A 60 2.43 -3.28 22.03
N THR A 61 1.30 -2.72 22.45
CA THR A 61 0.01 -3.39 22.55
C THR A 61 -1.09 -2.56 21.92
N LEU A 62 -2.25 -3.17 21.63
CA LEU A 62 -3.43 -2.45 21.16
C LEU A 62 -3.91 -1.39 22.16
N ALA A 63 -3.67 -1.59 23.46
CA ALA A 63 -4.04 -0.63 24.50
C ALA A 63 -3.15 0.63 24.47
N ASP A 64 -1.95 0.54 23.91
CA ASP A 64 -1.03 1.67 23.76
C ASP A 64 -1.35 2.53 22.51
N MET A 65 -2.20 2.01 21.61
CA MET A 65 -2.54 2.69 20.37
C MET A 65 -3.42 3.90 20.64
N PRO A 66 -3.08 5.09 20.11
CA PRO A 66 -3.95 6.24 20.24
C PRO A 66 -5.25 6.01 19.47
N ALA A 67 -6.36 6.55 19.97
CA ALA A 67 -7.65 6.47 19.28
C ALA A 67 -7.61 7.18 17.90
N VAL A 68 -6.85 8.28 17.82
CA VAL A 68 -6.61 9.04 16.59
C VAL A 68 -5.11 9.04 16.33
N PHE A 69 -4.69 8.59 15.15
CA PHE A 69 -3.30 8.71 14.73
C PHE A 69 -3.05 10.12 14.17
N ASP A 70 -2.24 10.90 14.88
CA ASP A 70 -1.88 12.25 14.46
C ASP A 70 -0.64 12.22 13.56
N THR A 71 -0.80 12.61 12.29
CA THR A 71 0.30 12.58 11.31
C THR A 71 1.40 13.61 11.58
N GLY A 72 1.14 14.59 12.45
CA GLY A 72 2.12 15.57 12.92
C GLY A 72 2.87 15.14 14.18
N HIS A 73 2.44 14.06 14.85
CA HIS A 73 3.13 13.57 16.04
C HIS A 73 4.44 12.87 15.67
N ALA A 74 5.54 13.33 16.25
CA ALA A 74 6.86 12.76 16.01
C ALA A 74 7.13 11.59 16.96
N TYR A 75 7.54 10.46 16.40
CA TYR A 75 8.04 9.31 17.15
C TYR A 75 9.57 9.28 17.06
N SER A 76 10.25 8.85 18.13
CA SER A 76 11.71 8.70 18.13
C SER A 76 12.14 7.41 18.81
N GLY A 77 13.29 6.88 18.40
CA GLY A 77 13.90 5.68 18.95
C GLY A 77 13.25 4.39 18.45
N GLU A 78 13.97 3.28 18.49
CA GLU A 78 13.44 1.96 18.12
C GLU A 78 12.91 1.26 19.39
N ALA A 79 11.80 0.52 19.31
CA ALA A 79 11.38 -0.30 20.46
C ALA A 79 12.38 -1.47 20.63
N THR A 80 12.82 -2.03 19.51
CA THR A 80 14.01 -2.90 19.44
C THR A 80 14.80 -2.68 18.14
N LYS A 81 16.10 -3.01 18.14
CA LYS A 81 16.95 -2.99 16.92
C LYS A 81 16.54 -4.00 15.83
N PHE A 82 15.52 -4.81 16.10
CA PHE A 82 15.06 -5.89 15.23
C PHE A 82 13.63 -5.69 14.73
N ASP A 83 12.93 -4.64 15.16
CA ASP A 83 11.58 -4.35 14.69
C ASP A 83 11.55 -4.25 13.17
N CYS A 84 10.73 -5.08 12.53
CA CYS A 84 10.69 -5.17 11.08
C CYS A 84 9.36 -5.73 10.54
N THR A 85 9.28 -5.85 9.22
CA THR A 85 8.10 -6.40 8.53
C THR A 85 7.81 -7.88 8.87
N LEU A 86 8.79 -8.62 9.39
CA LEU A 86 8.54 -9.99 9.87
C LEU A 86 7.62 -9.99 11.10
N ASP A 87 7.76 -9.01 11.99
CA ASP A 87 6.89 -8.88 13.17
C ASP A 87 5.46 -8.58 12.75
N ILE A 88 5.28 -7.79 11.69
CA ILE A 88 3.96 -7.51 11.10
C ILE A 88 3.34 -8.79 10.54
N THR A 89 4.12 -9.55 9.76
CA THR A 89 3.65 -10.84 9.20
C THR A 89 3.29 -11.82 10.31
N HIS A 90 4.11 -11.87 11.37
CA HIS A 90 3.87 -12.71 12.54
C HIS A 90 2.58 -12.30 13.28
N ASN A 91 2.40 -11.00 13.53
CA ASN A 91 1.21 -10.45 14.19
C ASN A 91 -0.07 -10.65 13.38
N MET A 92 0.02 -10.53 12.05
CA MET A 92 -1.10 -10.86 11.17
C MET A 92 -1.43 -12.36 11.25
N THR A 93 -0.44 -13.23 11.10
CA THR A 93 -0.60 -14.70 11.06
C THR A 93 -1.15 -15.25 12.36
N TRP A 94 -0.61 -14.82 13.51
CA TRP A 94 -0.90 -15.41 14.82
C TRP A 94 -1.85 -14.57 15.67
N GLY A 95 -2.04 -13.28 15.33
CA GLY A 95 -2.97 -12.37 15.97
C GLY A 95 -4.23 -12.17 15.14
N LEU A 96 -4.20 -11.20 14.23
CA LEU A 96 -5.40 -10.68 13.55
C LEU A 96 -6.18 -11.78 12.79
N MET A 97 -5.48 -12.65 12.06
CA MET A 97 -6.10 -13.74 11.29
C MET A 97 -6.66 -14.86 12.17
N ARG A 98 -6.36 -14.86 13.47
CA ARG A 98 -6.77 -15.89 14.43
C ARG A 98 -7.59 -15.33 15.57
N LEU A 99 -8.17 -14.14 15.43
CA LEU A 99 -8.98 -13.50 16.48
C LEU A 99 -10.01 -14.44 17.12
N HIS A 100 -10.75 -15.21 16.30
CA HIS A 100 -11.74 -16.18 16.80
C HIS A 100 -11.15 -17.29 17.69
N ALA A 101 -9.88 -17.62 17.51
CA ALA A 101 -9.19 -18.68 18.24
C ALA A 101 -8.50 -18.18 19.51
N ILE A 102 -8.17 -16.88 19.57
CA ILE A 102 -7.37 -16.30 20.67
C ILE A 102 -8.19 -15.38 21.59
N MET A 103 -9.38 -14.95 21.17
CA MET A 103 -10.25 -14.08 21.96
C MET A 103 -11.66 -14.67 22.08
N PRO A 104 -12.22 -14.80 23.30
CA PRO A 104 -13.60 -15.23 23.50
C PRO A 104 -14.62 -14.24 22.91
N VAL A 105 -15.72 -14.76 22.37
CA VAL A 105 -16.77 -13.96 21.71
C VAL A 105 -17.40 -12.92 22.65
N ASP A 106 -17.54 -13.23 23.95
CA ASP A 106 -18.05 -12.32 24.98
C ASP A 106 -17.10 -11.16 25.30
N LYS A 107 -15.86 -11.22 24.81
CA LYS A 107 -14.85 -10.16 24.91
C LYS A 107 -14.73 -9.32 23.64
N MET A 108 -15.47 -9.66 22.59
CA MET A 108 -15.50 -8.89 21.35
C MET A 108 -16.71 -7.97 21.34
N ASP A 109 -16.45 -6.67 21.13
CA ASP A 109 -17.50 -5.75 20.72
C ASP A 109 -17.96 -6.03 19.27
N GLU A 110 -18.98 -5.30 18.80
CA GLU A 110 -19.53 -5.50 17.46
C GLU A 110 -18.49 -5.26 16.35
N LYS A 111 -17.63 -4.25 16.50
CA LYS A 111 -16.61 -3.90 15.51
C LYS A 111 -15.55 -5.00 15.41
N LEU A 112 -15.03 -5.46 16.55
CA LEU A 112 -14.03 -6.52 16.59
C LEU A 112 -14.59 -7.87 16.15
N ARG A 113 -15.86 -8.14 16.45
CA ARG A 113 -16.56 -9.34 15.95
C ARG A 113 -16.69 -9.34 14.43
N ALA A 114 -17.06 -8.20 13.83
CA ALA A 114 -17.11 -8.08 12.37
C ALA A 114 -15.75 -8.35 11.70
N ILE A 115 -14.65 -7.89 12.31
CA ILE A 115 -13.30 -8.22 11.84
C ILE A 115 -13.00 -9.70 12.01
N ALA A 116 -13.29 -10.28 13.17
CA ALA A 116 -13.05 -11.69 13.44
C ALA A 116 -13.82 -12.60 12.47
N ASP A 117 -15.08 -12.28 12.17
CA ASP A 117 -15.92 -12.98 11.21
C ASP A 117 -15.37 -12.85 9.78
N PHE A 118 -14.98 -11.65 9.37
CA PHE A 118 -14.37 -11.42 8.05
C PHE A 118 -13.07 -12.22 7.88
N MET A 119 -12.18 -12.18 8.87
CA MET A 119 -10.90 -12.89 8.82
C MET A 119 -11.08 -14.41 8.94
N GLY A 120 -12.10 -14.87 9.68
CA GLY A 120 -12.42 -16.28 9.88
C GLY A 120 -13.01 -16.98 8.66
N ASP A 121 -13.75 -16.28 7.81
CA ASP A 121 -14.32 -16.84 6.58
C ASP A 121 -13.29 -16.87 5.44
N ARG A 122 -12.43 -17.89 5.47
CA ARG A 122 -11.34 -18.08 4.49
C ARG A 122 -11.83 -18.62 3.14
N GLU A 123 -13.04 -19.17 3.08
CA GLU A 123 -13.64 -19.64 1.83
C GLU A 123 -14.13 -18.46 0.99
N ARG A 124 -14.78 -17.48 1.63
CA ARG A 124 -15.25 -16.27 0.97
C ARG A 124 -14.17 -15.21 0.83
N ASN A 125 -13.41 -14.94 1.89
CA ASN A 125 -12.45 -13.84 1.96
C ASN A 125 -11.03 -14.34 1.69
N VAL A 126 -10.79 -14.82 0.47
CA VAL A 126 -9.50 -15.38 0.05
C VAL A 126 -8.41 -14.32 0.11
N MET A 127 -7.41 -14.52 0.98
CA MET A 127 -6.24 -13.63 1.12
C MET A 127 -4.99 -14.46 1.44
N SER A 128 -3.78 -13.92 1.23
CA SER A 128 -2.55 -14.58 1.70
C SER A 128 -2.20 -14.08 3.10
N GLY A 129 -1.92 -15.01 4.03
CA GLY A 129 -1.48 -14.68 5.39
C GLY A 129 0.02 -14.83 5.62
N PHE A 130 0.78 -15.34 4.63
CA PHE A 130 2.19 -15.70 4.83
C PHE A 130 3.09 -15.29 3.65
N ASP A 131 2.56 -15.29 2.42
CA ASP A 131 3.27 -14.85 1.21
C ASP A 131 2.87 -13.42 0.85
N GLY A 132 3.86 -12.60 0.51
CA GLY A 132 3.67 -11.27 -0.05
C GLY A 132 4.02 -10.18 0.96
N GLY A 133 5.21 -9.60 0.81
CA GLY A 133 5.53 -8.33 1.44
C GLY A 133 4.78 -7.18 0.79
N GLN A 134 4.87 -6.00 1.40
CA GLN A 134 4.33 -4.78 0.83
C GLN A 134 4.99 -4.49 -0.54
N LEU A 135 4.16 -4.20 -1.54
CA LEU A 135 4.60 -3.79 -2.88
C LEU A 135 4.14 -2.36 -3.18
N MET A 136 4.87 -1.71 -4.08
CA MET A 136 4.54 -0.42 -4.64
C MET A 136 4.39 -0.57 -6.17
N PHE A 137 3.38 0.09 -6.72
CA PHE A 137 3.01 -0.04 -8.13
C PHE A 137 3.09 1.33 -8.80
N ASN A 138 3.94 1.48 -9.81
CA ASN A 138 4.01 2.67 -10.65
C ASN A 138 3.39 2.36 -12.01
N VAL A 139 2.13 2.75 -12.18
CA VAL A 139 1.34 2.52 -13.40
C VAL A 139 1.69 3.58 -14.42
N LEU A 140 2.15 3.15 -15.59
CA LEU A 140 2.50 4.01 -16.71
C LEU A 140 1.30 4.15 -17.64
N ILE A 141 0.91 5.39 -17.91
CA ILE A 141 -0.19 5.80 -18.79
C ILE A 141 0.41 6.80 -19.77
N ASP A 142 0.73 6.33 -20.98
CA ASP A 142 1.46 7.11 -21.98
C ASP A 142 2.77 7.71 -21.43
N ASP A 143 2.90 9.03 -21.42
CA ASP A 143 4.03 9.79 -20.89
C ASP A 143 3.86 10.20 -19.42
N LYS A 144 2.87 9.65 -18.72
CA LYS A 144 2.54 9.96 -17.32
C LYS A 144 2.58 8.72 -16.44
N ALA A 145 2.68 8.94 -15.13
CA ALA A 145 2.72 7.85 -14.17
C ALA A 145 1.92 8.13 -12.88
N VAL A 146 1.28 7.07 -12.38
CA VAL A 146 0.56 7.06 -11.10
C VAL A 146 1.19 6.01 -10.20
N LEU A 147 1.70 6.44 -9.05
CA LEU A 147 2.32 5.54 -8.08
C LEU A 147 1.36 5.26 -6.92
N PHE A 148 1.17 3.99 -6.61
CA PHE A 148 0.40 3.51 -5.46
C PHE A 148 1.32 2.80 -4.45
N ASN A 149 1.36 3.31 -3.21
CA ASN A 149 2.04 2.68 -2.08
C ASN A 149 1.15 2.71 -0.84
N SER A 150 0.44 1.62 -0.54
CA SER A 150 -0.62 1.60 0.48
C SER A 150 -0.16 1.77 1.93
N HIS A 151 1.14 1.79 2.21
CA HIS A 151 1.68 1.96 3.56
C HIS A 151 2.78 3.02 3.60
N LEU A 152 2.96 3.62 4.78
CA LEU A 152 4.02 4.59 5.05
C LEU A 152 5.36 3.90 5.32
N GLY A 153 5.87 3.20 4.31
CA GLY A 153 7.19 2.58 4.36
C GLY A 153 7.81 2.50 2.98
N ALA A 154 9.15 2.59 2.93
CA ALA A 154 9.87 2.54 1.67
C ALA A 154 11.37 2.24 1.86
N TYR A 155 11.97 1.73 0.79
CA TYR A 155 13.42 1.72 0.61
C TYR A 155 13.83 2.97 -0.16
N GLU A 156 14.69 3.80 0.43
CA GLU A 156 15.13 5.07 -0.16
C GLU A 156 15.74 4.87 -1.56
N GLY A 157 16.62 3.87 -1.71
CA GLY A 157 17.26 3.57 -2.98
C GLY A 157 16.26 3.25 -4.09
N ILE A 158 15.19 2.50 -3.75
CA ILE A 158 14.12 2.17 -4.69
C ILE A 158 13.37 3.44 -5.09
N MET A 159 12.94 4.25 -4.12
CA MET A 159 12.19 5.50 -4.38
C MET A 159 12.96 6.44 -5.30
N LYS A 160 14.28 6.58 -5.07
CA LYS A 160 15.17 7.37 -5.93
C LYS A 160 15.38 6.77 -7.32
N SER A 161 15.18 5.47 -7.49
CA SER A 161 15.36 4.77 -8.78
C SER A 161 14.10 4.70 -9.65
N VAL A 162 12.92 4.98 -9.09
CA VAL A 162 11.65 4.87 -9.82
C VAL A 162 11.68 5.75 -11.08
N GLN A 163 11.43 5.11 -12.22
CA GLN A 163 11.23 5.73 -13.53
C GLN A 163 10.04 5.03 -14.22
N LEU A 164 9.17 5.74 -14.94
CA LEU A 164 9.02 7.19 -15.01
C LEU A 164 8.66 7.79 -13.64
N ARG A 165 9.07 9.05 -13.36
CA ARG A 165 8.67 9.74 -12.13
C ARG A 165 7.15 9.94 -12.10
N PRO A 166 6.47 9.67 -10.97
CA PRO A 166 5.01 9.80 -10.91
C PRO A 166 4.57 11.26 -10.94
N ASP A 167 3.52 11.53 -11.71
CA ASP A 167 2.78 12.79 -11.66
C ASP A 167 1.82 12.84 -10.46
N VAL A 168 1.28 11.66 -10.12
CA VAL A 168 0.32 11.46 -9.05
C VAL A 168 0.80 10.34 -8.13
N VAL A 169 0.79 10.59 -6.82
CA VAL A 169 1.09 9.58 -5.80
C VAL A 169 -0.13 9.32 -4.94
N VAL A 170 -0.56 8.06 -4.86
CA VAL A 170 -1.52 7.56 -3.89
C VAL A 170 -0.73 6.84 -2.79
N MET A 171 -0.75 7.35 -1.57
CA MET A 171 0.04 6.75 -0.49
C MET A 171 -0.67 6.68 0.85
N GLY A 172 -0.40 5.59 1.57
CA GLY A 172 -0.83 5.42 2.96
C GLY A 172 -0.12 6.42 3.86
N ILE A 173 -0.86 7.06 4.76
CA ILE A 173 -0.31 8.05 5.71
C ILE A 173 -0.57 7.68 7.18
N ALA A 174 -1.02 6.46 7.42
CA ALA A 174 -1.21 5.91 8.75
C ALA A 174 0.01 5.12 9.22
N GLY A 175 0.23 5.12 10.54
CA GLY A 175 1.28 4.36 11.20
C GLY A 175 2.63 5.07 11.22
N ARG A 176 3.55 4.54 12.05
CA ARG A 176 4.91 5.05 12.14
C ARG A 176 5.68 4.68 10.88
N ALA A 177 6.38 5.65 10.31
CA ALA A 177 7.12 5.47 9.08
C ALA A 177 8.22 4.40 9.20
N ASN A 178 8.39 3.61 8.13
CA ASN A 178 9.41 2.57 8.02
C ASN A 178 10.40 2.90 6.89
N LEU A 179 11.61 3.34 7.26
CA LEU A 179 12.67 3.71 6.33
C LEU A 179 13.73 2.61 6.28
N ASN A 180 13.88 1.98 5.11
CA ASN A 180 14.90 0.93 4.89
C ASN A 180 14.84 -0.23 5.91
N GLY A 181 13.65 -0.52 6.44
CA GLY A 181 13.44 -1.57 7.44
C GLY A 181 13.66 -1.11 8.89
N ARG A 182 13.73 0.20 9.15
CA ARG A 182 13.89 0.79 10.47
C ARG A 182 12.80 1.83 10.77
N PRO A 183 12.35 1.95 12.03
CA PRO A 183 11.48 3.04 12.43
C PRO A 183 12.11 4.39 12.09
N PHE A 184 11.37 5.25 11.40
CA PHE A 184 11.80 6.62 11.15
C PHE A 184 11.67 7.44 12.44
N ASP A 185 12.67 8.29 12.69
CA ASP A 185 12.65 9.29 13.75
C ASP A 185 12.08 10.59 13.19
N GLY A 186 10.84 10.88 13.59
CA GLY A 186 10.04 11.99 13.11
C GLY A 186 8.56 11.61 13.00
N SER A 187 7.81 12.53 12.41
CA SER A 187 6.38 12.40 12.14
C SER A 187 6.10 11.73 10.80
N ALA A 188 4.85 11.29 10.62
CA ALA A 188 4.41 10.74 9.33
C ALA A 188 4.48 11.80 8.22
N GLY A 189 4.14 13.05 8.53
CA GLY A 189 4.25 14.19 7.60
C GLY A 189 5.69 14.44 7.12
N GLU A 190 6.65 14.49 8.04
CA GLU A 190 8.07 14.67 7.69
C GLU A 190 8.60 13.55 6.80
N PHE A 191 8.18 12.31 7.05
CA PHE A 191 8.57 11.19 6.21
C PHE A 191 7.93 11.24 4.82
N ALA A 192 6.64 11.62 4.74
CA ALA A 192 5.96 11.79 3.46
C ALA A 192 6.67 12.84 2.58
N VAL A 193 7.09 13.97 3.16
CA VAL A 193 7.90 14.99 2.44
C VAL A 193 9.17 14.38 1.85
N LYS A 194 9.90 13.55 2.62
CA LYS A 194 11.10 12.85 2.12
C LYS A 194 10.78 11.90 0.97
N MET A 195 9.78 11.04 1.14
CA MET A 195 9.36 10.07 0.11
C MET A 195 8.98 10.77 -1.20
N LEU A 196 8.16 11.81 -1.12
CA LEU A 196 7.71 12.58 -2.28
C LEU A 196 8.87 13.34 -2.93
N GLY A 197 9.82 13.86 -2.14
CA GLY A 197 11.06 14.43 -2.64
C GLY A 197 11.89 13.42 -3.45
N TRP A 198 12.06 12.19 -2.95
CA TRP A 198 12.77 11.12 -3.66
C TRP A 198 12.08 10.68 -4.95
N LEU A 199 10.75 10.81 -5.01
CA LEU A 199 9.93 10.55 -6.19
C LEU A 199 9.91 11.72 -7.18
N GLY A 200 10.69 12.78 -6.96
CA GLY A 200 10.77 13.90 -7.90
C GLY A 200 9.67 14.93 -7.75
N ARG A 201 9.05 15.04 -6.55
CA ARG A 201 8.05 16.07 -6.21
C ARG A 201 6.82 16.01 -7.13
N PRO A 202 5.96 14.97 -7.01
CA PRO A 202 4.77 14.82 -7.84
C PRO A 202 3.84 16.02 -7.69
N ARG A 203 3.04 16.30 -8.73
CA ARG A 203 2.08 17.42 -8.74
C ARG A 203 0.91 17.16 -7.79
N LYS A 204 0.43 15.92 -7.71
CA LYS A 204 -0.72 15.54 -6.89
C LYS A 204 -0.39 14.42 -5.91
N VAL A 205 -0.93 14.51 -4.71
CA VAL A 205 -0.86 13.47 -3.68
C VAL A 205 -2.27 13.14 -3.21
N ILE A 206 -2.55 11.85 -3.06
CA ILE A 206 -3.81 11.34 -2.55
C ILE A 206 -3.48 10.45 -1.35
N TRP A 207 -4.01 10.79 -0.19
CA TRP A 207 -3.89 9.94 0.98
C TRP A 207 -4.79 8.70 0.83
N CYS A 208 -4.33 7.56 1.31
CA CYS A 208 -5.14 6.36 1.52
C CYS A 208 -4.88 5.79 2.92
N LEU A 209 -5.59 4.71 3.27
CA LEU A 209 -5.47 4.03 4.57
C LEU A 209 -5.72 4.95 5.79
N HIS A 210 -6.58 5.96 5.65
CA HIS A 210 -6.83 7.00 6.66
C HIS A 210 -8.32 7.12 7.07
N ASP A 211 -9.17 6.26 6.52
CA ASP A 211 -10.60 6.20 6.83
C ASP A 211 -10.85 5.62 8.24
N GLU A 212 -12.12 5.61 8.66
CA GLU A 212 -12.49 5.01 9.93
C GLU A 212 -12.12 3.52 9.95
N SER A 213 -11.38 3.12 10.98
CA SER A 213 -10.99 1.75 11.24
C SER A 213 -11.87 1.13 12.32
N LEU A 214 -12.01 -0.19 12.26
CA LEU A 214 -12.69 -0.98 13.29
C LEU A 214 -11.78 -1.33 14.48
N VAL A 215 -10.48 -1.08 14.37
CA VAL A 215 -9.46 -1.25 15.43
C VAL A 215 -8.62 0.02 15.60
N PRO A 216 -8.10 0.29 16.81
CA PRO A 216 -7.18 1.42 17.03
C PRO A 216 -5.94 1.36 16.11
N PRO A 217 -5.49 2.50 15.57
CA PRO A 217 -6.13 3.81 15.62
C PRO A 217 -7.42 3.84 14.79
N PHE A 218 -8.50 4.37 15.35
CA PHE A 218 -9.84 4.39 14.73
C PHE A 218 -9.97 5.43 13.63
N SER A 219 -9.13 6.46 13.64
CA SER A 219 -9.07 7.48 12.58
C SER A 219 -7.68 8.08 12.48
N VAL A 220 -7.44 8.81 11.39
CA VAL A 220 -6.16 9.45 11.11
C VAL A 220 -6.38 10.94 10.88
N ASN A 221 -5.68 11.78 11.65
CA ASN A 221 -5.63 13.21 11.41
C ASN A 221 -4.57 13.51 10.35
N THR A 222 -5.01 13.69 9.09
CA THR A 222 -4.13 13.96 7.95
C THR A 222 -3.75 15.42 7.78
N ALA A 223 -4.36 16.35 8.54
CA ALA A 223 -4.17 17.78 8.33
C ALA A 223 -2.70 18.24 8.47
N PRO A 224 -1.91 17.76 9.46
CA PRO A 224 -0.49 18.11 9.56
C PRO A 224 0.34 17.62 8.37
N ALA A 225 0.19 16.35 7.96
CA ALA A 225 0.90 15.83 6.79
C ALA A 225 0.52 16.59 5.50
N THR A 226 -0.77 16.91 5.33
CA THR A 226 -1.26 17.71 4.22
C THR A 226 -0.57 19.07 4.16
N ALA A 227 -0.55 19.81 5.27
CA ALA A 227 0.09 21.13 5.35
C ALA A 227 1.60 21.05 5.02
N MET A 228 2.32 20.08 5.60
CA MET A 228 3.75 19.89 5.33
C MET A 228 4.02 19.57 3.86
N VAL A 229 3.24 18.68 3.24
CA VAL A 229 3.42 18.31 1.84
C VAL A 229 3.15 19.48 0.90
N GLN A 230 2.06 20.23 1.14
CA GLN A 230 1.76 21.41 0.34
C GLN A 230 2.85 22.47 0.46
N GLN A 231 3.39 22.68 1.66
CA GLN A 231 4.45 23.67 1.90
C GLN A 231 5.81 23.25 1.35
N GLU A 232 6.28 22.04 1.65
CA GLU A 232 7.66 21.61 1.40
C GLU A 232 7.84 20.98 0.02
N VAL A 233 6.84 20.22 -0.46
CA VAL A 233 6.86 19.55 -1.77
C VAL A 233 6.26 20.45 -2.84
N GLY A 234 5.23 21.22 -2.51
CA GLY A 234 4.45 22.01 -3.47
C GLY A 234 3.41 21.18 -4.23
N ALA A 235 3.03 20.01 -3.69
CA ALA A 235 2.04 19.14 -4.29
C ALA A 235 0.62 19.50 -3.83
N ASP A 236 -0.35 19.36 -4.73
CA ASP A 236 -1.77 19.44 -4.40
C ASP A 236 -2.19 18.14 -3.71
N VAL A 237 -2.65 18.25 -2.45
CA VAL A 237 -3.19 17.10 -1.72
C VAL A 237 -4.69 17.01 -1.98
N ILE A 238 -5.10 15.95 -2.67
CA ILE A 238 -6.48 15.75 -3.12
C ILE A 238 -7.20 14.78 -2.18
N GLN A 239 -8.36 15.21 -1.68
CA GLN A 239 -9.29 14.34 -0.97
C GLN A 239 -10.23 13.68 -1.97
N LEU A 240 -10.34 12.35 -1.91
CA LEU A 240 -11.27 11.58 -2.75
C LEU A 240 -12.59 11.36 -2.02
N PRO A 241 -13.74 11.80 -2.58
CA PRO A 241 -15.04 11.36 -2.12
C PRO A 241 -15.26 9.88 -2.47
N TYR A 242 -15.96 9.16 -1.61
CA TYR A 242 -16.28 7.75 -1.87
C TYR A 242 -17.07 7.57 -3.17
N ALA A 243 -16.65 6.57 -3.95
CA ALA A 243 -17.28 6.15 -5.20
C ALA A 243 -17.42 7.27 -6.26
N GLN A 244 -16.61 8.32 -6.20
CA GLN A 244 -16.57 9.36 -7.23
C GLN A 244 -15.28 9.24 -8.06
N PRO A 245 -15.39 9.29 -9.40
CA PRO A 245 -14.21 9.30 -10.25
C PRO A 245 -13.46 10.64 -10.14
N LEU A 246 -12.14 10.58 -10.23
CA LEU A 246 -11.26 11.74 -10.30
C LEU A 246 -10.49 11.70 -11.62
N ASP A 247 -10.39 12.85 -12.31
CA ASP A 247 -9.41 13.03 -13.37
C ASP A 247 -8.02 13.21 -12.75
N LEU A 248 -7.17 12.19 -12.93
CA LEU A 248 -5.85 12.16 -12.33
C LEU A 248 -4.91 13.21 -12.94
N PHE A 249 -5.07 13.57 -14.22
CA PHE A 249 -4.06 14.32 -14.96
C PHE A 249 -4.49 15.72 -15.40
N SER A 250 -5.72 16.14 -15.10
CA SER A 250 -6.15 17.54 -15.23
C SER A 250 -5.27 18.51 -14.44
#